data_AF-A0A292GLZ1-F1
#
_entry.id   AF-A0A292GLZ1-F1
#
_cell.length_a   1.000
_cell.length_b   1.000
_cell.length_c   1.000
_cell.angle_alpha   90.00
_cell.angle_beta   90.00
_cell.angle_gamma   90.00
#
_symmetry.space_group_name_H-M   'P 1'
#
loop_
_entity.id
_entity.type
_entity.pdbx_description
1 polymer ?
#
loop_
_entity_poly.entity_id
_entity_poly.type
_entity_poly.pdbx_seq_one_letter_code
_entity_poly.pdbx_strand_id
1 'polypeptide(L)'
;MVSKPDSLHSKMTRRSLIFAGAALAFCGGAAQGAPRTPSRTAPQADVYLLRGFGDIFSTGIDEIGKQLQANGVDAHVEGHQAWRFVLNRILTDQRNNPRAPVVLIGHSLGANAVIDIAAALEKKGIQVAYMATFAATAPAPLPGNIRRVVNFYFKQHGWGLPLTAGPRFRGSLDNRDFSGMKDIGHFNIEKQRPLQDEVVRNVLGIVRSR
;
A
#
# COMPACT_ATOMS: atom_id res chain seq x y z
N MET A 1 -10.55 -15.01 82.59
CA MET A 1 -11.81 -15.79 82.73
C MET A 1 -12.43 -15.77 81.35
N VAL A 2 -12.57 -16.84 80.57
CA VAL A 2 -13.10 -18.19 80.82
C VAL A 2 -12.48 -19.08 79.72
N SER A 3 -11.61 -20.02 80.07
CA SER A 3 -11.87 -21.49 80.15
C SER A 3 -11.96 -22.23 78.80
N LYS A 4 -10.94 -23.08 78.62
CA LYS A 4 -10.69 -24.29 77.79
C LYS A 4 -11.88 -25.29 77.72
N PRO A 5 -11.73 -26.51 77.14
CA PRO A 5 -11.40 -27.01 75.79
C PRO A 5 -12.59 -27.81 75.19
N ASP A 6 -12.44 -28.47 74.03
CA ASP A 6 -12.61 -29.94 74.01
C ASP A 6 -12.08 -30.59 72.72
N SER A 7 -11.24 -31.59 72.94
CA SER A 7 -10.60 -32.48 71.97
C SER A 7 -11.48 -33.70 71.72
N LEU A 8 -11.57 -34.16 70.47
CA LEU A 8 -12.07 -35.51 70.17
C LEU A 8 -11.13 -36.27 69.22
N HIS A 9 -10.44 -37.22 69.85
CA HIS A 9 -10.09 -38.58 69.41
C HIS A 9 -9.65 -38.86 67.96
N SER A 10 -8.35 -39.15 67.85
CA SER A 10 -7.76 -40.45 67.46
C SER A 10 -8.57 -41.37 66.54
N LYS A 11 -7.95 -41.72 65.39
CA LYS A 11 -7.82 -43.12 64.94
C LYS A 11 -6.68 -43.23 63.92
N MET A 12 -5.56 -43.78 64.37
CA MET A 12 -4.55 -44.43 63.53
C MET A 12 -5.13 -45.73 62.97
N THR A 13 -5.05 -45.94 61.66
CA THR A 13 -4.96 -47.28 61.08
C THR A 13 -3.93 -47.30 59.96
N ARG A 14 -2.91 -48.14 60.19
CA ARG A 14 -1.88 -48.55 59.23
C ARG A 14 -2.50 -49.21 58.01
N ARG A 15 -1.97 -48.92 56.83
CA ARG A 15 -1.51 -49.96 55.89
C ARG A 15 -0.62 -49.33 54.82
N SER A 16 0.66 -49.62 54.97
CA SER A 16 1.70 -49.39 53.97
C SER A 16 1.45 -50.25 52.75
N LEU A 17 1.53 -49.66 51.56
CA LEU A 17 1.92 -50.34 50.34
C LEU A 17 3.00 -49.48 49.67
N ILE A 18 4.22 -50.02 49.69
CA ILE A 18 5.36 -49.53 48.92
C ILE A 18 5.17 -50.09 47.51
N PHE A 19 5.13 -49.22 46.50
CA PHE A 19 5.56 -49.57 45.15
C PHE A 19 6.36 -48.41 44.57
N ALA A 20 7.59 -48.73 44.21
CA ALA A 20 8.53 -47.89 43.49
C ALA A 20 8.04 -47.63 42.06
N GLY A 21 8.27 -46.40 41.56
CA GLY A 21 7.96 -46.03 40.19
C GLY A 21 8.56 -44.67 39.85
N ALA A 22 9.70 -44.70 39.17
CA ALA A 22 10.48 -43.63 38.55
C ALA A 22 9.83 -42.23 38.42
N ALA A 23 10.43 -41.23 39.08
CA ALA A 23 10.22 -39.82 38.75
C ALA A 23 11.08 -39.43 37.53
N LEU A 24 10.48 -39.41 36.34
CA LEU A 24 10.97 -38.60 35.21
C LEU A 24 10.34 -37.21 35.34
N ALA A 25 11.06 -36.26 35.93
CA ALA A 25 10.69 -34.85 35.93
C ALA A 25 11.60 -34.07 34.97
N PHE A 26 11.09 -33.96 33.74
CA PHE A 26 11.37 -32.97 32.69
C PHE A 26 12.39 -31.86 33.02
N CYS A 27 13.60 -31.96 32.44
CA CYS A 27 14.41 -30.78 32.13
C CYS A 27 13.74 -30.03 30.97
N GLY A 28 12.79 -29.14 31.29
CA GLY A 28 12.23 -28.19 30.32
C GLY A 28 13.28 -27.13 30.00
N GLY A 29 14.15 -27.41 29.03
CA GLY A 29 15.04 -26.41 28.47
C GLY A 29 14.21 -25.27 27.88
N ALA A 30 14.39 -24.06 28.41
CA ALA A 30 13.92 -22.85 27.76
C ALA A 30 14.66 -22.74 26.40
N ALA A 31 13.98 -23.13 25.33
CA ALA A 31 14.42 -22.82 23.98
C ALA A 31 14.36 -21.29 23.84
N GLN A 32 15.49 -20.65 24.10
CA GLN A 32 15.72 -19.26 23.76
C GLN A 32 15.53 -19.15 22.24
N GLY A 33 14.39 -18.60 21.83
CA GLY A 33 14.12 -18.31 20.44
C GLY A 33 15.23 -17.41 19.93
N ALA A 34 16.04 -17.90 18.99
CA ALA A 34 17.07 -17.11 18.35
C ALA A 34 16.46 -15.81 17.80
N PRO A 35 17.15 -14.66 17.89
CA PRO A 35 16.68 -13.43 17.29
C PRO A 35 16.44 -13.69 15.80
N ARG A 36 15.21 -13.46 15.35
CA ARG A 36 14.86 -13.50 13.94
C ARG A 36 15.67 -12.41 13.25
N THR A 37 16.69 -12.81 12.50
CA THR A 37 17.41 -11.94 11.58
C THR A 37 16.36 -11.23 10.71
N PRO A 38 16.38 -9.89 10.58
CA PRO A 38 15.42 -9.20 9.73
C PRO A 38 15.48 -9.84 8.35
N SER A 39 14.36 -10.42 7.93
CA SER A 39 14.17 -10.98 6.60
C SER A 39 14.60 -9.92 5.60
N ARG A 40 15.57 -10.27 4.74
CA ARG A 40 16.08 -9.46 3.62
C ARG A 40 14.98 -8.54 3.11
N THR A 41 15.07 -7.25 3.43
CA THR A 41 14.06 -6.24 3.10
C THR A 41 13.74 -6.40 1.62
N ALA A 42 12.53 -6.87 1.30
CA ALA A 42 12.09 -6.95 -0.07
C ALA A 42 12.27 -5.56 -0.71
N PRO A 43 12.63 -5.48 -2.01
CA PRO A 43 12.62 -4.24 -2.75
C PRO A 43 11.39 -3.39 -2.42
N GLN A 44 11.56 -2.31 -1.65
CA GLN A 44 10.48 -1.38 -1.34
C GLN A 44 9.98 -0.80 -2.67
N ALA A 45 8.67 -0.74 -2.86
CA ALA A 45 8.10 -0.21 -4.09
C ALA A 45 8.41 1.28 -4.25
N ASP A 46 8.66 1.68 -5.48
CA ASP A 46 8.87 3.08 -5.87
C ASP A 46 7.49 3.72 -6.09
N VAL A 47 6.92 4.34 -5.05
CA VAL A 47 5.56 4.90 -5.11
C VAL A 47 5.60 6.43 -5.19
N TYR A 48 5.15 6.97 -6.32
CA TYR A 48 5.14 8.40 -6.58
C TYR A 48 3.74 8.90 -6.86
N LEU A 49 3.36 9.98 -6.17
CA LEU A 49 2.06 10.61 -6.25
C LEU A 49 2.21 12.07 -6.69
N LEU A 50 1.47 12.51 -7.71
CA LEU A 50 1.58 13.87 -8.26
C LEU A 50 0.26 14.63 -8.10
N ARG A 51 0.34 15.78 -7.41
CA ARG A 51 -0.75 16.77 -7.26
C ARG A 51 -0.99 17.54 -8.56
N GLY A 52 -2.20 18.12 -8.70
CA GLY A 52 -2.59 18.95 -9.84
C GLY A 52 -2.14 20.41 -9.74
N PHE A 53 -2.75 21.29 -10.56
CA PHE A 53 -2.41 22.72 -10.59
C PHE A 53 -2.61 23.41 -9.23
N GLY A 54 -1.61 24.18 -8.81
CA GLY A 54 -1.68 25.09 -7.67
C GLY A 54 -1.68 24.46 -6.28
N ASP A 55 -1.46 23.15 -6.14
CA ASP A 55 -1.40 22.36 -4.89
C ASP A 55 -2.62 22.46 -3.93
N ILE A 56 -3.54 23.40 -4.13
CA ILE A 56 -4.70 23.69 -3.26
C ILE A 56 -5.84 22.68 -3.46
N PHE A 57 -5.87 21.99 -4.61
CA PHE A 57 -7.01 21.14 -4.98
C PHE A 57 -6.78 19.64 -4.78
N SER A 58 -5.58 19.19 -4.43
CA SER A 58 -5.18 17.76 -4.44
C SER A 58 -4.96 17.15 -3.05
N THR A 59 -5.63 17.64 -2.00
CA THR A 59 -5.45 17.08 -0.64
C THR A 59 -5.78 15.59 -0.57
N GLY A 60 -6.64 15.06 -1.46
CA GLY A 60 -6.87 13.61 -1.50
C GLY A 60 -5.64 12.80 -1.92
N ILE A 61 -4.74 13.39 -2.73
CA ILE A 61 -3.45 12.77 -3.07
C ILE A 61 -2.51 12.76 -1.85
N ASP A 62 -2.52 13.82 -1.05
CA ASP A 62 -1.81 13.86 0.24
C ASP A 62 -2.32 12.81 1.22
N GLU A 63 -3.64 12.64 1.30
CA GLU A 63 -4.28 11.66 2.17
C GLU A 63 -3.92 10.23 1.75
N ILE A 64 -3.92 9.93 0.45
CA ILE A 64 -3.43 8.63 -0.07
C ILE A 64 -1.96 8.43 0.31
N GLY A 65 -1.11 9.44 0.09
CA GLY A 65 0.32 9.38 0.45
C GLY A 65 0.53 9.09 1.94
N LYS A 66 -0.17 9.82 2.81
CA LYS A 66 -0.13 9.61 4.27
C LYS A 66 -0.60 8.21 4.67
N GLN A 67 -1.67 7.72 4.08
CA GLN A 67 -2.18 6.37 4.36
C GLN A 67 -1.19 5.28 3.93
N LEU A 68 -0.51 5.46 2.79
CA LEU A 68 0.55 4.56 2.32
C LEU A 68 1.76 4.57 3.26
N GLN A 69 2.23 5.75 3.65
CA GLN A 69 3.35 5.91 4.61
C GLN A 69 3.02 5.29 5.97
N ALA A 70 1.80 5.50 6.47
CA ALA A 70 1.32 4.87 7.70
C ALA A 70 1.28 3.32 7.62
N ASN A 71 1.26 2.76 6.41
CA ASN A 71 1.35 1.33 6.15
C ASN A 71 2.77 0.84 5.81
N GLY A 72 3.80 1.68 6.01
CA GLY A 72 5.21 1.34 5.79
C GLY A 72 5.65 1.39 4.31
N VAL A 73 4.87 2.00 3.43
CA VAL A 73 5.24 2.20 2.03
C VAL A 73 6.08 3.47 1.90
N ASP A 74 7.19 3.40 1.16
CA ASP A 74 7.96 4.59 0.79
C ASP A 74 7.22 5.32 -0.35
N ALA A 75 6.37 6.26 0.03
CA ALA A 75 5.53 7.01 -0.88
C ALA A 75 5.91 8.50 -0.88
N HIS A 76 6.10 9.05 -2.08
CA HIS A 76 6.56 10.42 -2.29
C HIS A 76 5.47 11.24 -2.97
N VAL A 77 5.10 12.39 -2.40
CA VAL A 77 4.02 13.25 -2.93
C VAL A 77 4.59 14.58 -3.42
N GLU A 78 4.50 14.80 -4.72
CA GLU A 78 5.09 15.95 -5.41
C GLU A 78 4.04 16.76 -6.18
N GLY A 79 4.38 18.01 -6.53
CA GLY A 79 3.58 18.78 -7.49
C GLY A 79 3.84 18.32 -8.93
N HIS A 80 2.87 18.46 -9.84
CA HIS A 80 3.03 17.99 -11.24
C HIS A 80 4.26 18.59 -11.97
N GLN A 81 4.69 19.80 -11.60
CA GLN A 81 5.86 20.46 -12.18
C GLN A 81 7.16 19.70 -11.90
N ALA A 82 7.20 18.89 -10.84
CA ALA A 82 8.34 18.08 -10.46
C ALA A 82 8.46 16.77 -11.26
N TRP A 83 7.67 16.53 -12.30
CA TRP A 83 7.66 15.25 -13.02
C TRP A 83 9.04 14.80 -13.53
N ARG A 84 9.91 15.73 -13.94
CA ARG A 84 11.28 15.43 -14.37
C ARG A 84 12.17 15.01 -13.20
N PHE A 85 11.98 15.63 -12.04
CA PHE A 85 12.66 15.25 -10.81
C PHE A 85 12.23 13.84 -10.39
N VAL A 86 10.92 13.57 -10.36
CA VAL A 86 10.36 12.24 -10.08
C VAL A 86 10.91 11.19 -11.06
N LEU A 87 10.93 11.47 -12.36
CA LEU A 87 11.51 10.57 -13.36
C LEU A 87 12.97 10.23 -13.03
N ASN A 88 13.80 11.23 -12.76
CA ASN A 88 15.22 11.02 -12.45
C ASN A 88 15.40 10.20 -11.15
N ARG A 89 14.52 10.42 -10.17
CA ARG A 89 14.51 9.65 -8.93
C ARG A 89 14.17 8.18 -9.20
N ILE A 90 13.09 7.89 -9.92
CA ILE A 90 12.74 6.52 -10.33
C ILE A 90 13.89 5.86 -11.10
N LEU A 91 14.54 6.57 -12.02
CA LEU A 91 15.69 6.03 -12.75
C LEU A 91 16.87 5.69 -11.84
N THR A 92 17.06 6.44 -10.76
CA THR A 92 18.11 6.18 -9.76
C THR A 92 17.75 4.99 -8.90
N ASP A 93 16.51 4.94 -8.40
CA ASP A 93 16.00 3.86 -7.55
C ASP A 93 16.01 2.53 -8.30
N GLN A 94 15.57 2.51 -9.57
CA GLN A 94 15.60 1.33 -10.43
C GLN A 94 17.02 0.86 -10.80
N ARG A 95 18.05 1.72 -10.76
CA ARG A 95 19.45 1.27 -10.91
C ARG A 95 19.93 0.53 -9.67
N ASN A 96 19.54 1.02 -8.49
CA ASN A 96 19.90 0.40 -7.22
C ASN A 96 19.07 -0.85 -6.94
N ASN A 97 17.83 -0.87 -7.42
CA ASN A 97 16.87 -1.92 -7.14
C ASN A 97 15.95 -2.22 -8.35
N PRO A 98 16.45 -2.88 -9.40
CA PRO A 98 15.72 -3.08 -10.67
C PRO A 98 14.46 -3.94 -10.57
N ARG A 99 14.20 -4.55 -9.40
CA ARG A 99 13.02 -5.41 -9.17
C ARG A 99 11.93 -4.70 -8.39
N ALA A 100 12.20 -3.51 -7.84
CA ALA A 100 11.19 -2.70 -7.17
C ALA A 100 10.06 -2.38 -8.16
N PRO A 101 8.79 -2.63 -7.81
CA PRO A 101 7.68 -2.21 -8.65
C PRO A 101 7.54 -0.69 -8.62
N VAL A 102 7.38 -0.07 -9.79
CA VAL A 102 7.06 1.36 -9.92
C VAL A 102 5.55 1.54 -9.88
N VAL A 103 5.08 2.44 -9.03
CA VAL A 103 3.67 2.82 -8.88
C VAL A 103 3.53 4.32 -9.05
N LEU A 104 2.60 4.75 -9.91
CA LEU A 104 2.37 6.16 -10.22
C LEU A 104 0.90 6.54 -9.96
N ILE A 105 0.67 7.62 -9.21
CA ILE A 105 -0.67 8.10 -8.90
C ILE A 105 -0.74 9.59 -9.21
N GLY A 106 -1.81 10.07 -9.85
CA GLY A 106 -1.91 11.48 -10.20
C GLY A 106 -3.32 12.03 -10.26
N HIS A 107 -3.47 13.32 -9.93
CA HIS A 107 -4.70 14.07 -10.07
C HIS A 107 -4.56 15.21 -11.09
N SER A 108 -5.56 15.41 -11.97
CA SER A 108 -5.60 16.56 -12.90
C SER A 108 -4.31 16.64 -13.74
N LEU A 109 -3.55 17.74 -13.70
CA LEU A 109 -2.24 17.85 -14.35
C LEU A 109 -1.21 16.83 -13.82
N GLY A 110 -1.34 16.41 -12.56
CA GLY A 110 -0.54 15.31 -12.00
C GLY A 110 -0.88 13.96 -12.63
N ALA A 111 -2.13 13.73 -13.04
CA ALA A 111 -2.52 12.54 -13.79
C ALA A 111 -1.88 12.51 -15.18
N ASN A 112 -1.79 13.66 -15.85
CA ASN A 112 -1.06 13.78 -17.11
C ASN A 112 0.44 13.53 -16.90
N ALA A 113 1.02 14.14 -15.86
CA ALA A 113 2.43 14.02 -15.55
C ALA A 113 2.86 12.57 -15.27
N VAL A 114 2.03 11.76 -14.60
CA VAL A 114 2.36 10.33 -14.41
C VAL A 114 2.29 9.52 -15.71
N ILE A 115 1.46 9.92 -16.67
CA ILE A 115 1.45 9.33 -18.01
C ILE A 115 2.74 9.71 -18.77
N ASP A 116 3.17 10.97 -18.66
CA ASP A 116 4.43 11.44 -19.26
C ASP A 116 5.65 10.72 -18.66
N ILE A 117 5.67 10.52 -17.34
CA ILE A 117 6.69 9.72 -16.66
C ILE A 117 6.68 8.29 -17.19
N ALA A 118 5.52 7.64 -17.27
CA ALA A 118 5.42 6.28 -17.78
C ALA A 118 5.93 6.16 -19.23
N ALA A 119 5.62 7.13 -20.09
CA ALA A 119 6.10 7.16 -21.47
C ALA A 119 7.62 7.37 -21.55
N ALA A 120 8.21 8.14 -20.63
CA ALA A 120 9.66 8.28 -20.53
C ALA A 120 10.33 6.99 -20.01
N LEU A 121 9.73 6.32 -19.02
CA LEU A 121 10.19 5.04 -18.49
C LEU A 121 10.14 3.92 -19.54
N GLU A 122 9.14 3.95 -20.42
CA GLU A 122 9.00 2.99 -21.53
C GLU A 122 10.23 3.01 -22.44
N LYS A 123 10.76 4.20 -22.74
CA LYS A 123 11.99 4.38 -23.53
C LYS A 123 13.24 3.82 -22.85
N LYS A 124 13.16 3.54 -21.54
CA LYS A 124 14.23 2.95 -20.72
C LYS A 124 13.97 1.48 -20.39
N GLY A 125 12.89 0.89 -20.91
CA GLY A 125 12.52 -0.51 -20.65
C GLY A 125 12.01 -0.76 -19.22
N ILE A 126 11.65 0.28 -18.47
CA ILE A 126 11.16 0.16 -17.09
C ILE A 126 9.63 -0.01 -17.11
N GLN A 127 9.14 -1.01 -16.37
CA GLN A 127 7.72 -1.33 -16.26
C GLN A 127 7.07 -0.55 -15.11
N VAL A 128 5.87 -0.04 -15.36
CA VAL A 128 4.99 0.52 -14.32
C VAL A 128 4.01 -0.57 -13.89
N ALA A 129 4.08 -0.98 -12.63
CA ALA A 129 3.25 -2.06 -12.10
C ALA A 129 1.79 -1.63 -11.96
N TYR A 130 1.56 -0.39 -11.53
CA TYR A 130 0.22 0.16 -11.32
C TYR A 130 0.20 1.67 -11.53
N MET A 131 -0.90 2.14 -12.10
CA MET A 131 -1.22 3.54 -12.24
C MET A 131 -2.65 3.82 -11.76
N ALA A 132 -2.81 4.87 -10.97
CA ALA A 132 -4.12 5.42 -10.64
C ALA A 132 -4.21 6.88 -11.07
N THR A 133 -5.27 7.24 -11.79
CA THR A 133 -5.50 8.62 -12.23
C THR A 133 -6.84 9.12 -11.75
N PHE A 134 -6.86 10.39 -11.34
CA PHE A 134 -8.06 11.10 -10.94
C PHE A 134 -8.22 12.32 -11.86
N ALA A 135 -9.35 12.39 -12.57
CA ALA A 135 -9.74 13.57 -13.33
C ALA A 135 -8.66 14.12 -14.29
N ALA A 136 -8.01 13.25 -15.07
CA ALA A 136 -6.99 13.66 -16.03
C ALA A 136 -7.52 14.71 -17.04
N THR A 137 -6.63 15.62 -17.45
CA THR A 137 -6.99 16.82 -18.23
C THR A 137 -6.47 16.70 -19.65
N ALA A 138 -7.27 16.15 -20.57
CA ALA A 138 -6.86 15.84 -21.94
C ALA A 138 -5.53 15.04 -22.01
N PRO A 139 -5.46 13.86 -21.37
CA PRO A 139 -4.23 13.09 -21.27
C PRO A 139 -3.82 12.48 -22.61
N ALA A 140 -2.52 12.26 -22.78
CA ALA A 140 -2.00 11.45 -23.87
C ALA A 140 -2.46 9.97 -23.75
N PRO A 141 -2.52 9.20 -24.85
CA PRO A 141 -2.77 7.77 -24.79
C PRO A 141 -1.74 7.03 -23.93
N LEU A 142 -2.18 5.97 -23.25
CA LEU A 142 -1.33 5.20 -22.34
C LEU A 142 -0.17 4.49 -23.06
N PRO A 143 1.06 4.55 -22.52
CA PRO A 143 2.22 3.82 -23.04
C PRO A 143 2.14 2.31 -22.75
N GLY A 144 2.94 1.52 -23.47
CA GLY A 144 2.91 0.05 -23.44
C GLY A 144 3.47 -0.64 -22.21
N ASN A 145 4.21 0.08 -21.37
CA ASN A 145 4.92 -0.46 -20.20
C ASN A 145 4.11 -0.47 -18.91
N ILE A 146 2.81 -0.17 -18.95
CA ILE A 146 1.95 -0.15 -17.75
C ILE A 146 1.13 -1.43 -17.67
N ARG A 147 1.22 -2.15 -16.54
CA ARG A 147 0.49 -3.41 -16.32
C ARG A 147 -0.98 -3.24 -15.98
N ARG A 148 -1.30 -2.29 -15.10
CA ARG A 148 -2.66 -2.07 -14.60
C ARG A 148 -2.89 -0.57 -14.39
N VAL A 149 -4.01 -0.08 -14.91
CA VAL A 149 -4.45 1.30 -14.79
C VAL A 149 -5.87 1.32 -14.27
N VAL A 150 -6.12 2.13 -13.24
CA VAL A 150 -7.47 2.50 -12.81
C VAL A 150 -7.61 4.01 -12.96
N ASN A 151 -8.58 4.43 -13.77
CA ASN A 151 -8.86 5.84 -14.02
C ASN A 151 -10.24 6.21 -13.48
N PHE A 152 -10.27 7.15 -12.56
CA PHE A 152 -11.50 7.74 -12.03
C PHE A 152 -11.72 9.07 -12.75
N TYR A 153 -12.79 9.17 -13.53
CA TYR A 153 -13.06 10.33 -14.39
C TYR A 153 -14.51 10.81 -14.27
N PHE A 154 -14.76 12.04 -14.70
CA PHE A 154 -16.08 12.64 -14.75
C PHE A 154 -16.14 13.49 -16.02
N LYS A 155 -17.10 13.26 -16.90
CA LYS A 155 -17.25 13.94 -18.19
C LYS A 155 -18.17 15.14 -18.03
N GLN A 156 -17.62 16.25 -17.53
CA GLN A 156 -18.36 17.53 -17.47
C GLN A 156 -17.54 18.62 -18.14
N HIS A 157 -18.18 19.41 -19.01
CA HIS A 157 -17.60 20.58 -19.68
C HIS A 157 -16.24 20.34 -20.38
N GLY A 158 -15.96 19.12 -20.83
CA GLY A 158 -14.70 18.74 -21.50
C GLY A 158 -13.54 18.37 -20.56
N TRP A 159 -13.77 18.37 -19.24
CA TRP A 159 -12.82 17.94 -18.22
C TRP A 159 -13.05 16.48 -17.87
N GLY A 160 -12.03 15.83 -17.28
CA GLY A 160 -12.13 14.46 -16.77
C GLY A 160 -12.49 13.45 -17.84
N LEU A 161 -11.74 13.41 -18.94
CA LEU A 161 -11.96 12.45 -20.02
C LEU A 161 -11.50 11.04 -19.62
N PRO A 162 -12.10 9.98 -20.20
CA PRO A 162 -11.57 8.63 -20.03
C PRO A 162 -10.16 8.53 -20.62
N LEU A 163 -9.30 7.71 -20.02
CA LEU A 163 -8.02 7.40 -20.63
C LEU A 163 -8.23 6.51 -21.85
N THR A 164 -7.32 6.62 -22.81
CA THR A 164 -7.30 5.78 -24.00
C THR A 164 -6.04 4.93 -24.03
N ALA A 165 -6.17 3.70 -24.49
CA ALA A 165 -5.03 2.81 -24.71
C ALA A 165 -4.23 3.28 -25.94
N GLY A 166 -2.92 3.48 -25.78
CA GLY A 166 -2.04 3.69 -26.93
C GLY A 166 -1.79 2.40 -27.73
N PRO A 167 -1.20 2.48 -28.94
CA PRO A 167 -1.03 1.31 -29.82
C PRO A 167 -0.23 0.16 -29.21
N ARG A 168 0.67 0.48 -28.27
CA ARG A 168 1.54 -0.49 -27.56
C ARG A 168 0.98 -0.94 -26.22
N PHE A 169 -0.12 -0.36 -25.75
CA PHE A 169 -0.73 -0.73 -24.47
C PHE A 169 -1.25 -2.17 -24.52
N ARG A 170 -0.78 -3.00 -23.58
CA ARG A 170 -1.22 -4.39 -23.40
C ARG A 170 -1.63 -4.68 -21.95
N GLY A 171 -1.63 -3.66 -21.10
CA GLY A 171 -2.07 -3.76 -19.72
C GLY A 171 -3.60 -3.81 -19.60
N SER A 172 -4.07 -3.82 -18.36
CA SER A 172 -5.49 -3.63 -18.04
C SER A 172 -5.79 -2.16 -17.81
N LEU A 173 -6.86 -1.66 -18.41
CA LEU A 173 -7.38 -0.31 -18.20
C LEU A 173 -8.82 -0.40 -17.70
N ASP A 174 -9.05 0.11 -16.49
CA ASP A 174 -10.35 0.23 -15.87
C ASP A 174 -10.74 1.73 -15.79
N ASN A 175 -11.57 2.17 -16.74
CA ASN A 175 -12.12 3.52 -16.78
C ASN A 175 -13.43 3.55 -15.99
N ARG A 176 -13.47 4.32 -14.91
CA ARG A 176 -14.64 4.44 -14.04
C ARG A 176 -15.25 5.83 -14.12
N ASP A 177 -16.50 5.83 -14.56
CA ASP A 177 -17.28 7.04 -14.84
C ASP A 177 -18.04 7.53 -13.60
N PHE A 178 -17.77 8.77 -13.20
CA PHE A 178 -18.45 9.46 -12.10
C PHE A 178 -19.32 10.62 -12.61
N SER A 179 -19.54 10.75 -13.92
CA SER A 179 -20.32 11.86 -14.52
C SER A 179 -21.75 11.96 -14.01
N GLY A 180 -22.33 10.84 -13.56
CA GLY A 180 -23.69 10.79 -13.00
C GLY A 180 -23.80 11.20 -11.53
N MET A 181 -22.67 11.39 -10.83
CA MET A 181 -22.65 11.75 -9.41
C MET A 181 -22.60 13.27 -9.26
N LYS A 182 -23.69 13.87 -8.77
CA LYS A 182 -23.82 15.34 -8.65
C LYS A 182 -22.78 15.97 -7.72
N ASP A 183 -22.36 15.23 -6.70
CA ASP A 183 -21.45 15.72 -5.67
C ASP A 183 -19.97 15.38 -5.96
N ILE A 184 -19.68 14.80 -7.12
CA ILE A 184 -18.31 14.46 -7.52
C ILE A 184 -17.92 15.24 -8.78
N GLY A 185 -16.75 15.88 -8.71
CA GLY A 185 -16.19 16.63 -9.82
C GLY A 185 -14.67 16.74 -9.71
N HIS A 186 -14.12 17.66 -10.51
CA HIS A 186 -12.66 17.82 -10.64
C HIS A 186 -11.95 18.01 -9.31
N PHE A 187 -12.56 18.75 -8.38
CA PHE A 187 -11.87 19.18 -7.16
C PHE A 187 -12.11 18.28 -5.97
N ASN A 188 -12.82 17.15 -6.10
CA ASN A 188 -13.10 16.30 -4.95
C ASN A 188 -13.18 14.79 -5.25
N ILE A 189 -13.02 14.36 -6.50
CA ILE A 189 -13.06 12.93 -6.86
C ILE A 189 -11.97 12.12 -6.13
N GLU A 190 -10.79 12.70 -5.95
CA GLU A 190 -9.66 12.14 -5.21
C GLU A 190 -9.81 12.25 -3.68
N LYS A 191 -10.73 13.11 -3.19
CA LYS A 191 -11.13 13.19 -1.76
C LYS A 191 -12.13 12.10 -1.38
N GLN A 192 -12.68 11.37 -2.35
CA GLN A 192 -13.67 10.33 -2.06
C GLN A 192 -12.99 9.16 -1.35
N ARG A 193 -13.29 8.99 -0.06
CA ARG A 193 -12.69 7.97 0.79
C ARG A 193 -12.72 6.55 0.19
N PRO A 194 -13.83 6.07 -0.41
CA PRO A 194 -13.85 4.77 -1.05
C PRO A 194 -12.82 4.60 -2.18
N LEU A 195 -12.53 5.68 -2.93
CA LEU A 195 -11.55 5.64 -4.03
C LEU A 195 -10.12 5.67 -3.48
N GLN A 196 -9.88 6.46 -2.43
CA GLN A 196 -8.60 6.44 -1.72
C GLN A 196 -8.29 5.06 -1.14
N ASP A 197 -9.24 4.47 -0.40
CA ASP A 197 -9.09 3.15 0.20
C ASP A 197 -8.83 2.08 -0.86
N GLU A 198 -9.47 2.19 -2.02
CA GLU A 198 -9.18 1.31 -3.14
C GLU A 198 -7.75 1.46 -3.68
N VAL A 199 -7.31 2.68 -3.97
CA VAL A 199 -5.96 2.93 -4.46
C VAL A 199 -4.94 2.41 -3.44
N VAL A 200 -5.11 2.72 -2.16
CA VAL A 200 -4.24 2.23 -1.07
C VAL A 200 -4.22 0.71 -1.04
N ARG A 201 -5.38 0.03 -1.06
CA ARG A 201 -5.44 -1.44 -1.09
C ARG A 201 -4.73 -2.03 -2.31
N ASN A 202 -4.91 -1.45 -3.49
CA ASN A 202 -4.23 -1.90 -4.71
C ASN A 202 -2.71 -1.78 -4.59
N VAL A 203 -2.21 -0.64 -4.07
CA VAL A 203 -0.76 -0.45 -3.84
C VAL A 203 -0.23 -1.43 -2.80
N LEU A 204 -0.91 -1.59 -1.66
CA LEU A 204 -0.50 -2.54 -0.63
C LEU A 204 -0.49 -3.98 -1.15
N GLY A 205 -1.44 -4.35 -2.01
CA GLY A 205 -1.43 -5.65 -2.68
C GLY A 205 -0.18 -5.87 -3.54
N ILE A 206 0.34 -4.83 -4.19
CA ILE A 206 1.57 -4.89 -4.99
C ILE A 206 2.82 -4.94 -4.11
N VAL A 207 2.85 -4.15 -3.05
CA VAL A 207 3.98 -4.07 -2.12
C VAL A 207 4.13 -5.36 -1.31
N ARG A 208 3.03 -5.97 -0.87
CA ARG A 208 3.01 -7.10 0.08
C ARG A 208 2.95 -8.47 -0.56
N SER A 209 2.69 -8.59 -1.86
CA SER A 209 2.59 -9.88 -2.56
C SER A 209 3.94 -10.50 -2.93
N ARG A 210 5.03 -10.10 -2.26
CA ARG A 210 6.40 -10.48 -2.61
C ARG A 210 7.24 -10.90 -1.42
#